data_AF-A0A976H0G5-F1
#
_entry.id   AF-A0A976H0G5-F1
#
_cell.length_a   1.000
_cell.length_b   1.000
_cell.length_c   1.000
_cell.angle_alpha   90.00
_cell.angle_beta   90.00
_cell.angle_gamma   90.00
#
_symmetry.space_group_name_H-M   'P 1'
#
loop_
_entity.id
_entity.type
_entity.pdbx_description
1 polymer ?
#
loop_
_entity_poly.entity_id
_entity_poly.type
_entity_poly.pdbx_seq_one_letter_code
_entity_poly.pdbx_strand_id
1 'polypeptide(L)'
;MASENHELLHLLPQPFLPLFGKNYANSSLKLLIIGQDTKGWERADTFIEQELAQPGQVLEKIFELVDNRDFTEWGRNTHSFWGFAMALLAGIHGLPNWNVLKWGGHEDILSSFAWGNANAVELWESIQKHSKNLPHKTWQAAREAGAHLNRFAHMHRTMNPRVVLLTVKSINLEEFFDGYKRLIMPSPEKHIYHYRLEGHEIDIFHTYHPGYMRKVGGPWGFLNKLRRTLQETGLAPDFPEFIDASDNCDDVIKHLLASAPRPNGNHEQKFHFVEWVAKELTKHKAFMSVPRLVSMANELGYRADYGSEYKAGRGSYKLVSGSYQRCARRNDQDSADLIATVFRKPDFGYAYM
;
A
#
# COMPACT_ATOMS: atom_id res chain seq x y z
N MET A 1 -22.00 -11.92 37.92
CA MET A 1 -21.18 -10.83 37.35
C MET A 1 -20.41 -11.23 36.08
N ALA A 2 -19.78 -12.42 35.99
CA ALA A 2 -19.13 -12.84 34.73
C ALA A 2 -20.12 -13.26 33.61
N SER A 3 -21.31 -13.78 33.95
CA SER A 3 -22.30 -14.24 32.96
C SER A 3 -23.03 -13.09 32.25
N GLU A 4 -23.40 -12.02 32.96
CA GLU A 4 -24.12 -10.86 32.38
C GLU A 4 -23.27 -10.08 31.37
N ASN A 5 -21.94 -10.05 31.55
CA ASN A 5 -21.04 -9.37 30.61
C ASN A 5 -20.90 -10.13 29.28
N HIS A 6 -21.09 -11.45 29.28
CA HIS A 6 -20.99 -12.26 28.05
C HIS A 6 -22.18 -11.98 27.12
N GLU A 7 -23.38 -11.78 27.69
CA GLU A 7 -24.59 -11.50 26.92
C GLU A 7 -24.54 -10.19 26.14
N LEU A 8 -23.66 -9.24 26.52
CA LEU A 8 -23.58 -7.92 25.89
C LEU A 8 -22.45 -7.79 24.86
N LEU A 9 -21.62 -8.82 24.66
CA LEU A 9 -20.51 -8.78 23.71
C LEU A 9 -20.97 -8.61 22.26
N HIS A 10 -22.19 -9.06 21.92
CA HIS A 10 -22.79 -8.85 20.61
C HIS A 10 -23.02 -7.37 20.23
N LEU A 11 -22.98 -6.47 21.22
CA LEU A 11 -23.11 -5.03 21.03
C LEU A 11 -21.77 -4.33 20.82
N LEU A 12 -20.65 -5.03 21.07
CA LEU A 12 -19.29 -4.56 20.84
C LEU A 12 -18.79 -5.04 19.47
N PRO A 13 -18.03 -4.21 18.73
CA PRO A 13 -17.26 -4.70 17.61
C PRO A 13 -16.11 -5.57 18.11
N GLN A 14 -15.67 -6.51 17.28
CA GLN A 14 -14.46 -7.26 17.53
C GLN A 14 -13.24 -6.33 17.65
N PRO A 15 -12.14 -6.76 18.30
CA PRO A 15 -10.95 -5.95 18.42
C PRO A 15 -10.37 -5.53 17.07
N PHE A 16 -9.97 -4.27 16.95
CA PHE A 16 -9.29 -3.76 15.77
C PHE A 16 -7.82 -4.18 15.80
N LEU A 17 -7.43 -4.96 14.81
CA LEU A 17 -6.07 -5.49 14.66
C LEU A 17 -5.33 -4.72 13.56
N PRO A 18 -4.00 -4.58 13.68
CA PRO A 18 -3.21 -4.09 12.57
C PRO A 18 -3.14 -5.16 11.48
N LEU A 19 -3.16 -4.73 10.23
CA LEU A 19 -3.24 -5.60 9.08
C LEU A 19 -2.30 -5.09 7.98
N PHE A 20 -1.99 -5.93 7.00
CA PHE A 20 -1.03 -5.62 5.93
C PHE A 20 -1.39 -6.37 4.66
N GLY A 21 -1.04 -5.79 3.51
CA GLY A 21 -1.18 -6.48 2.24
C GLY A 21 -0.07 -7.51 2.01
N LYS A 22 -0.35 -8.55 1.21
CA LYS A 22 0.59 -9.63 0.90
C LYS A 22 1.99 -9.21 0.41
N ASN A 23 2.12 -8.02 -0.20
CA ASN A 23 3.42 -7.52 -0.70
C ASN A 23 4.13 -6.58 0.29
N TYR A 24 3.52 -6.24 1.43
CA TYR A 24 4.12 -5.35 2.44
C TYR A 24 5.48 -5.87 2.92
N ALA A 25 5.61 -7.19 3.13
CA ALA A 25 6.86 -7.83 3.55
C ALA A 25 8.03 -7.57 2.57
N ASN A 26 7.74 -7.37 1.29
CA ASN A 26 8.74 -7.13 0.24
C ASN A 26 8.80 -5.66 -0.22
N SER A 27 7.95 -4.79 0.31
CA SER A 27 7.92 -3.38 -0.06
C SER A 27 9.20 -2.66 0.39
N SER A 28 9.80 -1.88 -0.51
CA SER A 28 10.91 -0.98 -0.21
C SER A 28 10.49 0.15 0.73
N LEU A 29 9.23 0.58 0.62
CA LEU A 29 8.60 1.52 1.52
C LEU A 29 7.73 0.78 2.53
N LYS A 30 8.29 0.50 3.71
CA LYS A 30 7.57 -0.09 4.85
C LYS A 30 6.65 0.93 5.52
N LEU A 31 5.63 1.38 4.80
CA LEU A 31 4.65 2.36 5.27
C LEU A 31 3.55 1.70 6.09
N LEU A 32 3.34 2.21 7.30
CA LEU A 32 2.18 1.92 8.15
C LEU A 32 1.31 3.16 8.28
N ILE A 33 0.03 3.07 7.91
CA ILE A 33 -0.95 4.16 8.05
C ILE A 33 -1.89 3.85 9.22
N ILE A 34 -1.84 4.68 10.26
CA ILE A 34 -2.65 4.54 11.48
C ILE A 34 -3.76 5.60 11.49
N GLY A 35 -4.99 5.17 11.71
CA GLY A 35 -6.16 6.06 11.72
C GLY A 35 -7.27 5.63 12.66
N GLN A 36 -8.48 6.05 12.32
CA GLN A 36 -9.73 5.63 12.95
C GLN A 36 -10.68 5.16 11.85
N ASP A 37 -10.89 3.86 11.79
CA ASP A 37 -11.80 3.21 10.84
C ASP A 37 -12.54 2.07 11.51
N THR A 38 -13.85 2.02 11.29
CA THR A 38 -14.76 1.07 11.92
C THR A 38 -15.46 0.18 10.89
N LYS A 39 -15.18 0.37 9.60
CA LYS A 39 -15.83 -0.38 8.52
C LYS A 39 -15.19 -1.77 8.38
N GLY A 40 -16.02 -2.78 8.18
CA GLY A 40 -15.56 -4.16 7.94
C GLY A 40 -15.26 -4.98 9.20
N TRP A 41 -15.47 -4.43 10.39
CA TRP A 41 -15.29 -5.14 11.66
C TRP A 41 -16.62 -5.76 12.12
N GLU A 42 -16.61 -7.05 12.45
CA GLU A 42 -17.79 -7.77 12.93
C GLU A 42 -17.98 -7.63 14.46
N ARG A 43 -18.85 -8.45 15.06
CA ARG A 43 -19.19 -8.42 16.48
C ARG A 43 -18.18 -9.21 17.32
N ALA A 44 -17.97 -8.77 18.55
CA ALA A 44 -17.00 -9.37 19.46
C ALA A 44 -17.38 -10.80 19.90
N ASP A 45 -18.67 -11.08 20.10
CA ASP A 45 -19.17 -12.42 20.44
C ASP A 45 -18.82 -13.43 19.35
N THR A 46 -19.15 -13.10 18.09
CA THR A 46 -18.84 -13.92 16.92
C THR A 46 -17.33 -14.15 16.77
N PHE A 47 -16.52 -13.11 16.98
CA PHE A 47 -15.06 -13.21 16.95
C PHE A 47 -14.54 -14.20 18.00
N ILE A 48 -14.99 -14.08 19.25
CA ILE A 48 -14.55 -14.94 20.35
C ILE A 48 -14.96 -16.40 20.11
N GLU A 49 -16.22 -16.63 19.70
CA GLU A 49 -16.72 -17.97 19.40
C GLU A 49 -15.91 -18.65 18.30
N GLN A 50 -15.65 -17.95 17.18
CA GLN A 50 -14.88 -18.51 16.06
C GLN A 50 -13.42 -18.75 16.42
N GLU A 51 -12.75 -17.81 17.10
CA GLU A 51 -11.33 -17.97 17.47
C GLU A 51 -11.11 -19.03 18.57
N LEU A 52 -12.09 -19.25 19.45
CA LEU A 52 -12.05 -20.36 20.41
C LEU A 52 -12.26 -21.72 19.74
N ALA A 53 -13.11 -21.78 18.71
CA ALA A 53 -13.37 -23.01 17.95
C ALA A 53 -12.22 -23.37 17.00
N GLN A 54 -11.67 -22.37 16.30
CA GLN A 54 -10.57 -22.52 15.35
C GLN A 54 -9.67 -21.28 15.37
N PRO A 55 -8.59 -21.29 16.18
CA PRO A 55 -7.67 -20.16 16.29
C PRO A 55 -7.09 -19.75 14.94
N GLY A 56 -7.11 -18.44 14.66
CA GLY A 56 -6.61 -17.82 13.43
C GLY A 56 -7.62 -17.72 12.30
N GLN A 57 -8.76 -18.41 12.37
CA GLN A 57 -9.74 -18.43 11.27
C GLN A 57 -10.31 -17.04 10.94
N VAL A 58 -10.61 -16.24 11.97
CA VAL A 58 -11.16 -14.90 11.75
C VAL A 58 -10.07 -13.97 11.20
N LEU A 59 -8.82 -14.14 11.68
CA LEU A 59 -7.68 -13.41 11.13
C LEU A 59 -7.48 -13.69 9.64
N GLU A 60 -7.49 -14.95 9.23
CA GLU A 60 -7.37 -15.36 7.83
C GLU A 60 -8.44 -14.68 6.96
N LYS A 61 -9.72 -14.71 7.40
CA LYS A 61 -10.82 -14.02 6.70
C LYS A 61 -10.60 -12.51 6.61
N ILE A 62 -10.11 -11.86 7.66
CA ILE A 62 -9.83 -10.42 7.65
C ILE A 62 -8.69 -10.11 6.66
N PHE A 63 -7.65 -10.94 6.59
CA PHE A 63 -6.59 -10.80 5.61
C PHE A 63 -7.09 -11.04 4.18
N GLU A 64 -8.03 -11.96 3.97
CA GLU A 64 -8.66 -12.17 2.66
C GLU A 64 -9.40 -10.92 2.16
N LEU A 65 -10.11 -10.17 3.01
CA LEU A 65 -10.75 -8.89 2.64
C LEU A 65 -9.75 -7.89 2.03
N VAL A 66 -8.50 -8.00 2.45
CA VAL A 66 -7.44 -7.05 2.14
C VAL A 66 -6.74 -7.49 0.87
N ASP A 67 -6.47 -8.79 0.75
CA ASP A 67 -5.94 -9.39 -0.46
C ASP A 67 -6.93 -9.28 -1.64
N ASN A 68 -8.23 -9.37 -1.35
CA ASN A 68 -9.32 -9.12 -2.31
C ASN A 68 -9.54 -7.62 -2.58
N ARG A 69 -8.92 -6.75 -1.78
CA ARG A 69 -8.94 -5.28 -1.90
C ARG A 69 -10.33 -4.68 -1.70
N ASP A 70 -11.16 -5.29 -0.86
CA ASP A 70 -12.52 -4.80 -0.56
C ASP A 70 -12.51 -3.37 0.00
N PHE A 71 -11.40 -2.99 0.65
CA PHE A 71 -11.18 -1.65 1.16
C PHE A 71 -11.16 -0.55 0.09
N THR A 72 -10.97 -0.91 -1.18
CA THR A 72 -11.04 0.04 -2.31
C THR A 72 -12.43 0.60 -2.49
N GLU A 73 -13.48 -0.07 -2.02
CA GLU A 73 -14.85 0.45 -1.99
C GLU A 73 -15.10 1.34 -0.76
N TRP A 74 -14.19 1.36 0.21
CA TRP A 74 -14.35 2.09 1.46
C TRP A 74 -13.88 3.55 1.30
N GLY A 75 -14.63 4.48 1.90
CA GLY A 75 -14.29 5.90 1.84
C GLY A 75 -14.50 6.55 0.46
N ARG A 76 -15.54 7.38 0.31
CA ARG A 76 -15.94 7.96 -1.00
C ARG A 76 -15.01 9.06 -1.52
N ASN A 77 -14.19 9.66 -0.68
CA ASN A 77 -13.35 10.81 -1.01
C ASN A 77 -12.16 10.92 -0.05
N THR A 78 -11.25 11.85 -0.32
CA THR A 78 -10.04 12.09 0.49
C THR A 78 -10.30 12.65 1.90
N HIS A 79 -11.55 12.92 2.28
CA HIS A 79 -11.92 13.27 3.66
C HIS A 79 -12.17 12.03 4.55
N SER A 80 -12.24 10.84 3.95
CA SER A 80 -12.29 9.58 4.67
C SER A 80 -10.88 9.02 4.88
N PHE A 81 -10.71 8.15 5.88
CA PHE A 81 -9.44 7.47 6.13
C PHE A 81 -8.92 6.74 4.87
N TRP A 82 -9.72 5.84 4.30
CA TRP A 82 -9.34 5.05 3.14
C TRP A 82 -9.11 5.87 1.88
N GLY A 83 -9.96 6.87 1.61
CA GLY A 83 -9.73 7.77 0.47
C GLY A 83 -8.45 8.61 0.62
N PHE A 84 -8.12 9.03 1.84
CA PHE A 84 -6.85 9.70 2.12
C PHE A 84 -5.65 8.76 1.96
N ALA A 85 -5.72 7.55 2.52
CA ALA A 85 -4.66 6.55 2.43
C ALA A 85 -4.35 6.20 0.96
N MET A 86 -5.39 5.93 0.16
CA MET A 86 -5.22 5.68 -1.29
C MET A 86 -4.65 6.90 -2.02
N ALA A 87 -5.13 8.11 -1.73
CA ALA A 87 -4.57 9.30 -2.37
C ALA A 87 -3.10 9.56 -1.97
N LEU A 88 -2.71 9.20 -0.75
CA LEU A 88 -1.31 9.26 -0.31
C LEU A 88 -0.46 8.24 -1.05
N LEU A 89 -0.91 6.98 -1.12
CA LEU A 89 -0.22 5.93 -1.85
C LEU A 89 -0.06 6.33 -3.32
N ALA A 90 -1.14 6.78 -3.97
CA ALA A 90 -1.09 7.31 -5.32
C ALA A 90 -0.04 8.43 -5.47
N GLY A 91 -0.08 9.43 -4.58
CA GLY A 91 0.86 10.55 -4.62
C GLY A 91 2.32 10.15 -4.42
N ILE A 92 2.60 9.27 -3.47
CA ILE A 92 3.96 8.75 -3.19
C ILE A 92 4.47 7.96 -4.40
N HIS A 93 3.62 7.11 -4.96
CA HIS A 93 3.97 6.30 -6.12
C HIS A 93 3.99 7.09 -7.43
N GLY A 94 3.55 8.36 -7.46
CA GLY A 94 3.54 9.17 -8.68
C GLY A 94 2.34 8.89 -9.60
N LEU A 95 1.24 8.36 -9.07
CA LEU A 95 -0.04 8.23 -9.77
C LEU A 95 -0.81 9.57 -9.72
N PRO A 96 -1.06 10.24 -10.86
CA PRO A 96 -1.77 11.51 -10.89
C PRO A 96 -3.27 11.35 -10.58
N ASN A 97 -3.89 10.26 -11.04
CA ASN A 97 -5.28 9.93 -10.74
C ASN A 97 -5.39 8.86 -9.65
N TRP A 98 -5.57 9.30 -8.40
CA TRP A 98 -5.74 8.37 -7.27
C TRP A 98 -6.98 7.48 -7.36
N ASN A 99 -8.00 7.83 -8.16
CA ASN A 99 -9.20 7.02 -8.30
C ASN A 99 -8.92 5.64 -8.90
N VAL A 100 -7.81 5.45 -9.60
CA VAL A 100 -7.40 4.13 -10.09
C VAL A 100 -7.24 3.14 -8.94
N LEU A 101 -6.71 3.58 -7.81
CA LEU A 101 -6.62 2.75 -6.61
C LEU A 101 -8.00 2.45 -6.01
N LYS A 102 -8.94 3.40 -6.08
CA LYS A 102 -10.35 3.21 -5.67
C LYS A 102 -11.08 2.18 -6.54
N TRP A 103 -10.68 2.03 -7.79
CA TRP A 103 -11.23 1.02 -8.71
C TRP A 103 -10.52 -0.33 -8.60
N GLY A 104 -9.59 -0.48 -7.64
CA GLY A 104 -8.83 -1.72 -7.45
C GLY A 104 -7.65 -1.90 -8.40
N GLY A 105 -7.27 -0.87 -9.16
CA GLY A 105 -6.06 -0.87 -9.98
C GLY A 105 -4.78 -0.79 -9.14
N HIS A 106 -3.65 -1.18 -9.74
CA HIS A 106 -2.34 -1.25 -9.07
C HIS A 106 -2.34 -2.09 -7.79
N GLU A 107 -2.64 -3.38 -7.93
CA GLU A 107 -2.57 -4.35 -6.84
C GLU A 107 -1.20 -4.34 -6.13
N ASP A 108 -0.12 -4.12 -6.87
CA ASP A 108 1.23 -3.97 -6.35
C ASP A 108 1.31 -2.84 -5.30
N ILE A 109 0.69 -1.69 -5.55
CA ILE A 109 0.62 -0.57 -4.60
C ILE A 109 -0.36 -0.89 -3.46
N LEU A 110 -1.56 -1.35 -3.78
CA LEU A 110 -2.63 -1.64 -2.80
C LEU A 110 -2.27 -2.74 -1.81
N SER A 111 -1.30 -3.60 -2.14
CA SER A 111 -0.80 -4.65 -1.25
C SER A 111 0.56 -4.36 -0.62
N SER A 112 1.14 -3.17 -0.84
CA SER A 112 2.50 -2.81 -0.40
C SER A 112 2.60 -2.10 0.96
N PHE A 113 1.48 -1.84 1.63
CA PHE A 113 1.43 -1.07 2.87
C PHE A 113 0.72 -1.85 3.99
N ALA A 114 0.91 -1.37 5.22
CA ALA A 114 0.19 -1.83 6.40
C ALA A 114 -0.75 -0.72 6.90
N TRP A 115 -1.83 -1.10 7.58
CA TRP A 115 -2.69 -0.17 8.31
C TRP A 115 -2.98 -0.66 9.71
N GLY A 116 -3.33 0.30 10.56
CA GLY A 116 -3.74 0.03 11.92
C GLY A 116 -4.78 1.03 12.39
N ASN A 117 -5.54 0.63 13.40
CA ASN A 117 -6.37 1.55 14.15
C ASN A 117 -5.59 2.10 15.35
N ALA A 118 -5.80 3.37 15.66
CA ALA A 118 -5.24 4.00 16.86
C ALA A 118 -5.87 3.46 18.16
N ASN A 119 -6.97 2.71 18.05
CA ASN A 119 -7.70 2.14 19.15
C ASN A 119 -8.05 0.69 18.82
N ALA A 120 -7.75 -0.26 19.70
CA ALA A 120 -8.12 -1.66 19.56
C ALA A 120 -9.62 -1.91 19.79
N VAL A 121 -10.32 -0.97 20.42
CA VAL A 121 -11.77 -1.01 20.63
C VAL A 121 -12.35 0.34 20.19
N GLU A 122 -13.45 0.29 19.45
CA GLU A 122 -14.13 1.48 18.92
C GLU A 122 -14.45 2.52 20.01
N LEU A 123 -14.37 3.80 19.64
CA LEU A 123 -14.66 4.91 20.55
C LEU A 123 -16.14 4.94 20.95
N TRP A 124 -16.42 5.37 22.18
CA TRP A 124 -17.78 5.47 22.72
C TRP A 124 -18.71 6.31 21.84
N GLU A 125 -18.24 7.46 21.36
CA GLU A 125 -19.04 8.36 20.53
C GLU A 125 -19.35 7.77 19.15
N SER A 126 -18.53 6.82 18.69
CA SER A 126 -18.74 6.13 17.42
C SER A 126 -19.72 4.97 17.60
N ILE A 127 -19.46 4.10 18.58
CA ILE A 127 -20.28 2.91 18.84
C ILE A 127 -21.73 3.27 19.21
N GLN A 128 -21.93 4.38 19.93
CA GLN A 128 -23.27 4.86 20.30
C GLN A 128 -24.16 5.23 19.10
N LYS A 129 -23.58 5.42 17.90
CA LYS A 129 -24.35 5.68 16.68
C LYS A 129 -25.12 4.46 16.20
N HIS A 130 -24.65 3.24 16.49
CA HIS A 130 -25.26 1.99 16.03
C HIS A 130 -25.58 0.98 17.14
N SER A 131 -24.98 1.11 18.34
CA SER A 131 -25.21 0.22 19.48
C SER A 131 -25.74 1.00 20.70
N LYS A 132 -26.91 1.62 20.56
CA LYS A 132 -27.51 2.53 21.58
C LYS A 132 -27.77 1.90 22.95
N ASN A 133 -27.87 0.57 23.03
CA ASN A 133 -28.18 -0.15 24.26
C ASN A 133 -26.93 -0.69 24.98
N LEU A 134 -25.73 -0.46 24.45
CA LEU A 134 -24.49 -0.90 25.08
C LEU A 134 -24.27 -0.13 26.40
N PRO A 135 -24.16 -0.79 27.56
CA PRO A 135 -23.82 -0.12 28.80
C PRO A 135 -22.39 0.43 28.78
N HIS A 136 -22.20 1.66 29.25
CA HIS A 136 -20.87 2.30 29.28
C HIS A 136 -19.83 1.47 30.04
N LYS A 137 -20.24 0.80 31.14
CA LYS A 137 -19.34 -0.06 31.92
C LYS A 137 -18.81 -1.25 31.11
N THR A 138 -19.63 -1.83 30.23
CA THR A 138 -19.21 -2.94 29.36
C THR A 138 -18.19 -2.46 28.32
N TRP A 139 -18.46 -1.32 27.68
CA TRP A 139 -17.49 -0.68 26.77
C TRP A 139 -16.18 -0.33 27.46
N GLN A 140 -16.26 0.27 28.65
CA GLN A 140 -15.10 0.68 29.43
C GLN A 140 -14.24 -0.52 29.83
N ALA A 141 -14.85 -1.62 30.26
CA ALA A 141 -14.12 -2.85 30.59
C ALA A 141 -13.36 -3.39 29.37
N ALA A 142 -13.98 -3.39 28.17
CA ALA A 142 -13.30 -3.79 26.94
C ALA A 142 -12.14 -2.83 26.59
N ARG A 143 -12.33 -1.52 26.75
CA ARG A 143 -11.28 -0.50 26.54
C ARG A 143 -10.09 -0.69 27.46
N GLU A 144 -10.34 -0.95 28.75
CA GLU A 144 -9.29 -1.17 29.75
C GLU A 144 -8.50 -2.45 29.44
N ALA A 145 -9.20 -3.54 29.10
CA ALA A 145 -8.56 -4.80 28.70
C ALA A 145 -7.68 -4.65 27.44
N GLY A 146 -8.15 -3.87 26.45
CA GLY A 146 -7.46 -3.63 25.19
C GLY A 146 -6.41 -2.51 25.21
N ALA A 147 -6.22 -1.79 26.33
CA ALA A 147 -5.41 -0.55 26.36
C ALA A 147 -3.97 -0.76 25.87
N HIS A 148 -3.35 -1.89 26.24
CA HIS A 148 -1.99 -2.23 25.82
C HIS A 148 -1.84 -2.42 24.30
N LEU A 149 -2.93 -2.75 23.58
CA LEU A 149 -2.95 -2.90 22.12
C LEU A 149 -3.01 -1.55 21.39
N ASN A 150 -3.34 -0.44 22.08
CA ASN A 150 -3.31 0.91 21.52
C ASN A 150 -1.88 1.46 21.39
N ARG A 151 -0.91 0.83 22.08
CA ARG A 151 0.49 1.26 22.11
C ARG A 151 1.18 0.93 20.79
N PHE A 152 2.08 1.80 20.34
CA PHE A 152 2.85 1.59 19.12
C PHE A 152 3.67 0.30 19.16
N ALA A 153 4.10 -0.14 20.35
CA ALA A 153 4.84 -1.38 20.54
C ALA A 153 4.21 -2.60 19.86
N HIS A 154 2.87 -2.70 19.87
CA HIS A 154 2.17 -3.81 19.24
C HIS A 154 2.34 -3.78 17.70
N MET A 155 2.10 -2.63 17.08
CA MET A 155 2.23 -2.46 15.63
C MET A 155 3.68 -2.53 15.14
N HIS A 156 4.63 -2.02 15.92
CA HIS A 156 6.04 -2.14 15.60
C HIS A 156 6.48 -3.61 15.58
N ARG A 157 6.10 -4.40 16.60
CA ARG A 157 6.47 -5.81 16.70
C ARG A 157 5.88 -6.66 15.57
N THR A 158 4.67 -6.34 15.11
CA THR A 158 3.97 -7.12 14.07
C THR A 158 4.33 -6.69 12.65
N MET A 159 4.52 -5.39 12.41
CA MET A 159 4.68 -4.84 11.06
C MET A 159 6.13 -4.45 10.71
N ASN A 160 6.97 -4.11 11.71
CA ASN A 160 8.31 -3.59 11.48
C ASN A 160 8.36 -2.42 10.44
N PRO A 161 7.60 -1.32 10.66
CA PRO A 161 7.51 -0.23 9.70
C PRO A 161 8.78 0.62 9.68
N ARG A 162 9.11 1.21 8.52
CA ARG A 162 10.15 2.26 8.37
C ARG A 162 9.54 3.65 8.56
N VAL A 163 8.32 3.83 8.05
CA VAL A 163 7.58 5.08 8.04
C VAL A 163 6.18 4.83 8.60
N VAL A 164 5.77 5.66 9.55
CA VAL A 164 4.44 5.61 10.15
C VAL A 164 3.73 6.93 9.89
N LEU A 165 2.53 6.87 9.34
CA LEU A 165 1.63 8.01 9.27
C LEU A 165 0.52 7.84 10.30
N LEU A 166 0.52 8.65 11.35
CA LEU A 166 -0.49 8.68 12.40
C LEU A 166 -1.49 9.81 12.16
N THR A 167 -2.69 9.49 11.71
CA THR A 167 -3.75 10.45 11.33
C THR A 167 -4.74 10.74 12.47
N VAL A 168 -4.30 10.64 13.73
CA VAL A 168 -5.17 10.82 14.90
C VAL A 168 -4.57 11.85 15.84
N LYS A 169 -4.84 13.14 15.61
CA LYS A 169 -4.21 14.23 16.39
C LYS A 169 -4.51 14.16 17.89
N SER A 170 -5.68 13.66 18.27
CA SER A 170 -6.16 13.56 19.66
C SER A 170 -5.61 12.38 20.44
N ILE A 171 -4.71 11.57 19.86
CA ILE A 171 -4.13 10.42 20.55
C ILE A 171 -3.26 10.86 21.73
N ASN A 172 -3.27 10.10 22.82
CA ASN A 172 -2.34 10.27 23.93
C ASN A 172 -0.95 9.80 23.50
N LEU A 173 -0.04 10.75 23.23
CA LEU A 173 1.29 10.42 22.73
C LEU A 173 2.15 9.71 23.77
N GLU A 174 2.00 10.00 25.06
CA GLU A 174 2.76 9.29 26.11
C GLU A 174 2.40 7.81 26.16
N GLU A 175 1.10 7.51 26.09
CA GLU A 175 0.62 6.12 26.06
C GLU A 175 0.99 5.44 24.72
N PHE A 176 0.82 6.13 23.60
CA PHE A 176 1.14 5.58 22.28
C PHE A 176 2.63 5.21 22.16
N PHE A 177 3.52 6.05 22.69
CA PHE A 177 4.96 5.83 22.68
C PHE A 177 5.49 5.10 23.92
N ASP A 178 4.63 4.51 24.75
CA ASP A 178 5.09 3.77 25.94
C ASP A 178 6.13 2.70 25.57
N GLY A 179 7.25 2.70 26.31
CA GLY A 179 8.42 1.87 26.02
C GLY A 179 9.38 2.42 24.95
N TYR A 180 9.12 3.59 24.36
CA TYR A 180 9.99 4.22 23.37
C TYR A 180 10.45 5.61 23.80
N LYS A 181 11.72 5.91 23.48
CA LYS A 181 12.21 7.29 23.47
C LYS A 181 12.03 7.86 22.07
N ARG A 182 11.50 9.08 21.99
CA ARG A 182 11.27 9.80 20.72
C ARG A 182 12.06 11.09 20.66
N LEU A 183 12.68 11.33 19.52
CA LEU A 183 13.27 12.59 19.14
C LEU A 183 12.25 13.40 18.35
N ILE A 184 12.09 14.68 18.69
CA ILE A 184 11.27 15.60 17.90
C ILE A 184 12.16 16.12 16.78
N MET A 185 11.78 15.80 15.55
CA MET A 185 12.50 16.23 14.37
C MET A 185 11.95 17.59 13.90
N PRO A 186 12.78 18.45 13.28
CA PRO A 186 12.28 19.63 12.59
C PRO A 186 11.26 19.20 11.54
N SER A 187 10.03 19.70 11.67
CA SER A 187 9.03 19.51 10.62
C SER A 187 8.98 20.77 9.77
N PRO A 188 9.16 20.67 8.44
CA PRO A 188 9.01 21.81 7.54
C PRO A 188 7.55 22.26 7.43
N GLU A 189 6.60 21.49 7.97
CA GLU A 189 5.18 21.64 7.66
C GLU A 189 4.32 21.94 8.88
N LYS A 190 3.59 23.05 8.80
CA LYS A 190 2.52 23.35 9.75
C LYS A 190 1.50 22.22 9.76
N HIS A 191 1.18 21.73 10.96
CA HIS A 191 0.22 20.64 11.25
C HIS A 191 0.69 19.21 11.01
N ILE A 192 1.94 18.99 10.58
CA ILE A 192 2.57 17.66 10.53
C ILE A 192 3.68 17.67 11.57
N TYR A 193 3.62 16.76 12.53
CA TYR A 193 4.68 16.59 13.54
C TYR A 193 5.52 15.40 13.12
N HIS A 194 6.84 15.51 13.24
CA HIS A 194 7.77 14.46 12.86
C HIS A 194 8.52 13.99 14.11
N TYR A 195 8.40 12.70 14.40
CA TYR A 195 9.14 12.04 15.46
C TYR A 195 10.05 10.97 14.86
N ARG A 196 11.22 10.77 15.45
CA ARG A 196 12.08 9.62 15.18
C ARG A 196 12.25 8.83 16.47
N LEU A 197 12.13 7.50 16.39
CA LEU A 197 12.34 6.65 17.55
C LEU A 197 13.83 6.43 17.79
N GLU A 198 14.31 6.69 19.01
CA GLU A 198 15.72 6.50 19.35
C GLU A 198 16.09 5.02 19.32
N GLY A 199 17.19 4.66 18.66
CA GLY A 199 17.62 3.27 18.49
C GLY A 199 16.83 2.49 17.43
N HIS A 200 15.91 3.13 16.71
CA HIS A 200 15.13 2.52 15.64
C HIS A 200 15.16 3.39 14.39
N GLU A 201 15.23 2.76 13.22
CA GLU A 201 15.08 3.47 11.93
C GLU A 201 13.59 3.70 11.62
N ILE A 202 12.86 4.37 12.52
CA ILE A 202 11.42 4.58 12.37
C ILE A 202 11.11 6.07 12.48
N ASP A 203 10.51 6.58 11.41
CA ASP A 203 10.01 7.95 11.33
C ASP A 203 8.48 7.96 11.41
N ILE A 204 7.93 8.76 12.33
CA ILE A 204 6.50 8.88 12.57
C ILE A 204 6.03 10.30 12.25
N PHE A 205 5.15 10.42 11.26
CA PHE A 205 4.45 11.63 10.90
C PHE A 205 3.07 11.66 11.54
N HIS A 206 2.84 12.59 12.47
CA HIS A 206 1.59 12.72 13.21
C HIS A 206 0.80 13.93 12.71
N THR A 207 -0.48 13.73 12.41
CA THR A 207 -1.36 14.74 11.84
C THR A 207 -2.83 14.53 12.23
N TYR A 208 -3.70 15.40 11.74
CA TYR A 208 -5.16 15.33 11.93
C TYR A 208 -5.79 14.16 11.18
N HIS A 209 -6.98 13.76 11.61
CA HIS A 209 -7.82 12.87 10.83
C HIS A 209 -8.27 13.55 9.53
N PRO A 210 -8.34 12.86 8.38
CA PRO A 210 -8.72 13.46 7.09
C PRO A 210 -10.04 14.25 7.13
N GLY A 211 -11.00 13.78 7.94
CA GLY A 211 -12.27 14.48 8.16
C GLY A 211 -12.10 15.87 8.82
N TYR A 212 -11.10 16.02 9.69
CA TYR A 212 -10.78 17.31 10.32
C TYR A 212 -9.85 18.17 9.45
N MET A 213 -8.99 17.57 8.62
CA MET A 213 -8.10 18.31 7.69
C MET A 213 -8.88 19.30 6.81
N ARG A 214 -10.14 19.00 6.46
CA ARG A 214 -11.06 19.92 5.77
C ARG A 214 -11.12 21.31 6.39
N LYS A 215 -10.97 21.43 7.71
CA LYS A 215 -11.09 22.69 8.45
C LYS A 215 -9.80 23.50 8.53
N VAL A 216 -8.65 22.92 8.20
CA VAL A 216 -7.32 23.48 8.48
C VAL A 216 -6.36 23.49 7.27
N GLY A 217 -6.87 23.24 6.06
CA GLY A 217 -6.08 23.27 4.83
C GLY A 217 -6.52 22.29 3.73
N GLY A 218 -7.45 21.38 4.06
CA GLY A 218 -7.97 20.37 3.14
C GLY A 218 -7.04 19.14 3.02
N PRO A 219 -7.58 17.92 2.82
CA PRO A 219 -6.77 16.71 2.72
C PRO A 219 -5.66 16.78 1.68
N TRP A 220 -5.93 17.39 0.51
CA TRP A 220 -4.94 17.58 -0.56
C TRP A 220 -3.72 18.39 -0.13
N GLY A 221 -3.91 19.43 0.68
CA GLY A 221 -2.81 20.19 1.25
C GLY A 221 -1.91 19.33 2.13
N PHE A 222 -2.49 18.43 2.93
CA PHE A 222 -1.72 17.49 3.75
C PHE A 222 -1.03 16.41 2.91
N LEU A 223 -1.70 15.87 1.88
CA LEU A 223 -1.12 14.89 0.96
C LEU A 223 0.13 15.42 0.27
N ASN A 224 0.04 16.63 -0.32
CA ASN A 224 1.18 17.25 -1.01
C ASN A 224 2.36 17.49 -0.07
N LYS A 225 2.08 17.96 1.15
CA LYS A 225 3.09 18.19 2.17
C LYS A 225 3.76 16.91 2.66
N LEU A 226 2.97 15.86 2.90
CA LEU A 226 3.50 14.55 3.30
C LEU A 226 4.35 13.94 2.19
N ARG A 227 3.87 13.95 0.93
CA ARG A 227 4.64 13.49 -0.23
C ARG A 227 5.98 14.22 -0.31
N ARG A 228 5.95 15.56 -0.29
CA ARG A 228 7.17 16.38 -0.31
C ARG A 228 8.12 16.03 0.84
N THR A 229 7.60 15.95 2.06
CA THR A 229 8.39 15.62 3.25
C THR A 229 9.06 14.26 3.10
N LEU A 230 8.33 13.24 2.63
CA LEU A 230 8.88 11.90 2.43
C LEU A 230 9.98 11.87 1.35
N GLN A 231 9.84 12.66 0.29
CA GLN A 231 10.84 12.81 -0.76
C GLN A 231 12.09 13.55 -0.26
N GLU A 232 11.92 14.72 0.35
CA GLU A 232 13.02 15.57 0.85
C GLU A 232 13.84 14.89 1.96
N THR A 233 13.20 14.02 2.74
CA THR A 233 13.87 13.25 3.81
C THR A 233 14.45 11.92 3.32
N GLY A 234 14.25 11.56 2.05
CA GLY A 234 14.67 10.27 1.49
C GLY A 234 13.99 9.07 2.15
N LEU A 235 12.82 9.27 2.77
CA LEU A 235 12.06 8.22 3.46
C LEU A 235 11.09 7.49 2.53
N ALA A 236 10.73 8.10 1.42
CA ALA A 236 10.15 7.40 0.28
C ALA A 236 11.21 7.27 -0.81
N PRO A 237 11.35 6.09 -1.46
CA PRO A 237 12.18 5.98 -2.65
C PRO A 237 11.58 6.84 -3.77
N ASP A 238 12.42 7.26 -4.72
CA ASP A 238 11.96 7.93 -5.93
C ASP A 238 11.15 6.95 -6.78
N PHE A 239 9.82 7.03 -6.65
CA PHE A 239 8.92 6.33 -7.55
C PHE A 239 8.81 7.15 -8.85
N PRO A 240 9.06 6.53 -10.03
CA PRO A 240 8.87 7.23 -11.30
C PRO A 240 7.40 7.66 -11.45
N GLU A 241 7.16 8.86 -11.97
CA GLU A 241 5.80 9.34 -12.26
C GLU A 241 5.10 8.38 -13.22
N PHE A 242 4.04 7.69 -12.76
CA PHE A 242 3.17 6.90 -13.62
C PHE A 242 2.56 7.83 -14.67
N ILE A 243 2.51 7.39 -15.93
CA ILE A 243 1.72 8.11 -16.91
C ILE A 243 0.30 8.22 -16.36
N ASP A 244 -0.27 9.41 -16.53
CA ASP A 244 -1.69 9.65 -16.43
C ASP A 244 -2.51 8.45 -16.89
N ALA A 245 -3.10 7.77 -15.91
CA ALA A 245 -4.13 6.77 -16.09
C ALA A 245 -5.47 7.44 -16.46
N SER A 246 -5.41 8.45 -17.32
CA SER A 246 -6.55 9.01 -18.03
C SER A 246 -6.58 8.37 -19.41
N ASP A 247 -7.50 7.42 -19.60
CA ASP A 247 -7.98 6.82 -20.85
C ASP A 247 -6.98 6.15 -21.82
N ASN A 248 -5.66 6.37 -21.69
CA ASN A 248 -4.69 5.96 -22.71
C ASN A 248 -3.88 4.70 -22.34
N CYS A 249 -3.89 4.22 -21.10
CA CYS A 249 -3.10 3.02 -20.75
C CYS A 249 -3.63 1.76 -21.43
N ASP A 250 -4.96 1.55 -21.41
CA ASP A 250 -5.58 0.44 -22.13
C ASP A 250 -5.37 0.58 -23.64
N ASP A 251 -5.40 1.79 -24.17
CA ASP A 251 -5.19 2.03 -25.60
C ASP A 251 -3.73 1.84 -25.99
N VAL A 252 -2.76 2.21 -25.14
CA VAL A 252 -1.34 1.90 -25.34
C VAL A 252 -1.11 0.39 -25.27
N ILE A 253 -1.69 -0.31 -24.29
CA ILE A 253 -1.57 -1.77 -24.20
C ILE A 253 -2.24 -2.47 -25.39
N LYS A 254 -3.44 -2.05 -25.79
CA LYS A 254 -4.14 -2.56 -26.98
C LYS A 254 -3.33 -2.28 -28.24
N HIS A 255 -2.79 -1.07 -28.39
CA HIS A 255 -1.91 -0.68 -29.49
C HIS A 255 -0.67 -1.56 -29.53
N LEU A 256 -0.02 -1.75 -28.37
CA LEU A 256 1.16 -2.62 -28.25
C LEU A 256 0.83 -4.06 -28.66
N LEU A 257 -0.28 -4.63 -28.19
CA LEU A 257 -0.69 -6.00 -28.57
C LEU A 257 -1.08 -6.13 -30.04
N ALA A 258 -1.73 -5.11 -30.60
CA ALA A 258 -2.16 -5.08 -32.00
C ALA A 258 -0.98 -4.89 -32.96
N SER A 259 -0.01 -4.07 -32.57
CA SER A 259 1.10 -3.63 -33.43
C SER A 259 2.43 -4.34 -33.16
N ALA A 260 2.50 -5.16 -32.11
CA ALA A 260 3.74 -5.83 -31.74
C ALA A 260 4.26 -6.76 -32.85
N PRO A 261 5.58 -6.82 -33.04
CA PRO A 261 6.18 -7.85 -33.88
C PRO A 261 5.78 -9.23 -33.35
N ARG A 262 5.61 -10.18 -34.28
CA ARG A 262 5.27 -11.58 -33.96
C ARG A 262 6.51 -12.46 -34.10
N PRO A 263 6.67 -13.48 -33.26
CA PRO A 263 7.80 -14.41 -33.37
C PRO A 263 7.68 -15.24 -34.66
N ASN A 264 8.79 -15.47 -35.35
CA ASN A 264 8.88 -16.25 -36.58
C ASN A 264 9.73 -17.54 -36.43
N GLY A 265 9.84 -18.05 -35.20
CA GLY A 265 10.68 -19.21 -34.87
C GLY A 265 12.13 -18.86 -34.49
N ASN A 266 12.57 -17.61 -34.67
CA ASN A 266 13.87 -17.16 -34.17
C ASN A 266 13.79 -16.75 -32.69
N HIS A 267 14.46 -17.51 -31.82
CA HIS A 267 14.52 -17.26 -30.38
C HIS A 267 15.12 -15.90 -29.99
N GLU A 268 15.92 -15.26 -30.85
CA GLU A 268 16.50 -13.94 -30.55
C GLU A 268 15.48 -12.80 -30.66
N GLN A 269 14.35 -13.01 -31.33
CA GLN A 269 13.35 -11.96 -31.55
C GLN A 269 12.68 -11.46 -30.26
N LYS A 270 12.73 -12.27 -29.19
CA LYS A 270 12.25 -11.82 -27.86
C LYS A 270 13.00 -10.58 -27.36
N PHE A 271 14.28 -10.43 -27.69
CA PHE A 271 15.05 -9.28 -27.25
C PHE A 271 14.69 -8.03 -28.07
N HIS A 272 14.48 -8.20 -29.38
CA HIS A 272 13.95 -7.15 -30.25
C HIS A 272 12.53 -6.74 -29.88
N PHE A 273 11.70 -7.67 -29.41
CA PHE A 273 10.37 -7.35 -28.88
C PHE A 273 10.46 -6.42 -27.66
N VAL A 274 11.35 -6.72 -26.70
CA VAL A 274 11.55 -5.85 -25.53
C VAL A 274 12.04 -4.46 -25.93
N GLU A 275 12.98 -4.38 -26.88
CA GLU A 275 13.47 -3.12 -27.45
C GLU A 275 12.35 -2.32 -28.12
N TRP A 276 11.51 -3.00 -28.92
CA TRP A 276 10.35 -2.39 -29.57
C TRP A 276 9.34 -1.86 -28.55
N VAL A 277 9.01 -2.66 -27.53
CA VAL A 277 8.12 -2.24 -26.44
C VAL A 277 8.72 -1.02 -25.73
N ALA A 278 10.03 -0.99 -25.47
CA ALA A 278 10.69 0.16 -24.85
C ALA A 278 10.55 1.44 -25.70
N LYS A 279 10.74 1.34 -27.01
CA LYS A 279 10.58 2.45 -27.96
C LYS A 279 9.15 2.95 -28.00
N GLU A 280 8.18 2.05 -28.12
CA GLU A 280 6.76 2.43 -28.11
C GLU A 280 6.35 3.06 -26.79
N LEU A 281 6.71 2.44 -25.66
CA LEU A 281 6.46 3.01 -24.34
C LEU A 281 7.02 4.42 -24.25
N THR A 282 8.26 4.66 -24.71
CA THR A 282 8.86 6.00 -24.69
C THR A 282 8.10 7.02 -25.52
N LYS A 283 7.57 6.66 -26.70
CA LYS A 283 6.72 7.56 -27.51
C LYS A 283 5.48 8.03 -26.75
N HIS A 284 4.93 7.14 -25.93
CA HIS A 284 3.79 7.39 -25.07
C HIS A 284 4.18 7.91 -23.68
N LYS A 285 5.47 8.20 -23.45
CA LYS A 285 6.06 8.59 -22.14
C LYS A 285 5.78 7.58 -21.03
N ALA A 286 5.78 6.30 -21.39
CA ALA A 286 5.33 5.16 -20.60
C ALA A 286 6.42 4.32 -19.98
N PHE A 287 6.02 3.57 -18.96
CA PHE A 287 6.78 2.44 -18.44
C PHE A 287 5.88 1.23 -18.23
N MET A 288 6.50 0.08 -18.05
CA MET A 288 5.82 -1.19 -17.89
C MET A 288 6.54 -2.05 -16.86
N SER A 289 5.77 -2.73 -16.01
CA SER A 289 6.32 -3.72 -15.10
C SER A 289 6.78 -4.96 -15.87
N VAL A 290 7.86 -5.60 -15.42
CA VAL A 290 8.35 -6.84 -16.04
C VAL A 290 7.29 -7.95 -16.08
N PRO A 291 6.45 -8.15 -15.04
CA PRO A 291 5.32 -9.09 -15.11
C PRO A 291 4.36 -8.81 -16.27
N ARG A 292 4.03 -7.54 -16.55
CA ARG A 292 3.13 -7.20 -17.66
C ARG A 292 3.79 -7.44 -19.02
N LEU A 293 5.06 -7.07 -19.16
CA LEU A 293 5.85 -7.34 -20.37
C LEU A 293 5.86 -8.82 -20.72
N VAL A 294 6.04 -9.70 -19.72
CA VAL A 294 6.07 -11.15 -19.99
C VAL A 294 4.70 -11.77 -20.23
N SER A 295 3.63 -11.22 -19.64
CA SER A 295 2.25 -11.56 -20.02
C SER A 295 2.04 -11.30 -21.51
N MET A 296 2.39 -10.09 -21.97
CA MET A 296 2.30 -9.73 -23.38
C MET A 296 3.19 -10.61 -24.26
N ALA A 297 4.41 -10.91 -23.83
CA ALA A 297 5.30 -11.81 -24.55
C ALA A 297 4.64 -13.19 -24.75
N ASN A 298 4.05 -13.76 -23.70
CA ASN A 298 3.36 -15.05 -23.76
C ASN A 298 2.14 -15.00 -24.69
N GLU A 299 1.31 -13.97 -24.57
CA GLU A 299 0.12 -13.70 -25.41
C GLU A 299 0.48 -13.59 -26.90
N LEU A 300 1.63 -13.00 -27.21
CA LEU A 300 2.13 -12.82 -28.57
C LEU A 300 2.88 -14.04 -29.12
N GLY A 301 3.04 -15.10 -28.34
CA GLY A 301 3.69 -16.35 -28.74
C GLY A 301 5.20 -16.41 -28.49
N TYR A 302 5.79 -15.40 -27.84
CA TYR A 302 7.19 -15.46 -27.42
C TYR A 302 7.36 -16.47 -26.28
N ARG A 303 8.47 -17.20 -26.30
CA ARG A 303 8.79 -18.25 -25.33
C ARG A 303 10.20 -18.09 -24.78
N ALA A 304 10.45 -18.71 -23.62
CA ALA A 304 11.77 -18.85 -23.05
C ALA A 304 12.67 -19.76 -23.90
N ASP A 305 13.96 -19.84 -23.58
CA ASP A 305 14.93 -20.66 -24.35
C ASP A 305 14.56 -22.15 -24.38
N TYR A 306 13.88 -22.65 -23.35
CA TYR A 306 13.41 -24.04 -23.27
C TYR A 306 12.00 -24.24 -23.86
N GLY A 307 11.48 -23.27 -24.63
CA GLY A 307 10.16 -23.34 -25.26
C GLY A 307 8.97 -23.10 -24.32
N SER A 308 9.20 -22.92 -23.01
CA SER A 308 8.14 -22.66 -22.04
C SER A 308 7.67 -21.21 -22.05
N GLU A 309 6.47 -20.97 -21.52
CA GLU A 309 6.02 -19.61 -21.19
C GLU A 309 6.91 -18.96 -20.13
N TYR A 310 7.00 -17.63 -20.18
CA TYR A 310 7.64 -16.86 -19.13
C TYR A 310 6.78 -16.88 -17.88
N LYS A 311 7.42 -17.18 -16.74
CA LYS A 311 6.84 -16.99 -15.40
C LYS A 311 7.47 -15.75 -14.79
N ALA A 312 6.66 -14.88 -14.20
CA ALA A 312 7.12 -13.66 -13.53
C ALA A 312 8.13 -13.99 -12.41
N GLY A 313 9.42 -13.96 -12.75
CA GLY A 313 10.50 -14.42 -11.89
C GLY A 313 11.87 -14.18 -12.54
N ARG A 314 12.92 -14.85 -12.05
CA ARG A 314 14.31 -14.59 -12.49
C ARG A 314 14.50 -14.64 -14.01
N GLY A 315 13.80 -15.53 -14.71
CA GLY A 315 13.85 -15.64 -16.17
C GLY A 315 13.33 -14.40 -16.90
N SER A 316 12.28 -13.75 -16.37
CA SER A 316 11.69 -12.53 -16.94
C SER A 316 12.61 -11.32 -16.82
N TYR A 317 13.32 -11.17 -15.70
CA TYR A 317 14.31 -10.10 -15.54
C TYR A 317 15.57 -10.35 -16.38
N LYS A 318 15.94 -11.63 -16.59
CA LYS A 318 17.00 -12.02 -17.53
C LYS A 318 16.66 -11.65 -18.98
N LEU A 319 15.39 -11.68 -19.36
CA LEU A 319 14.95 -11.23 -20.67
C LEU A 319 15.25 -9.73 -20.85
N VAL A 320 14.87 -8.89 -19.90
CA VAL A 320 15.08 -7.42 -19.96
C VAL A 320 16.57 -7.06 -19.91
N SER A 321 17.30 -7.58 -18.92
CA SER A 321 18.75 -7.37 -18.82
C SER A 321 19.51 -7.92 -20.04
N GLY A 322 19.08 -9.06 -20.59
CA GLY A 322 19.62 -9.62 -21.82
C GLY A 322 19.40 -8.71 -23.04
N SER A 323 18.23 -8.06 -23.15
CA SER A 323 17.97 -7.07 -24.20
C SER A 323 18.87 -5.85 -24.06
N TYR A 324 18.96 -5.28 -22.85
CA TYR A 324 19.83 -4.15 -22.55
C TYR A 324 21.29 -4.43 -22.95
N GLN A 325 21.84 -5.56 -22.48
CA GLN A 325 23.23 -5.94 -22.76
C GLN A 325 23.49 -6.20 -24.25
N ARG A 326 22.48 -6.60 -25.02
CA ARG A 326 22.61 -6.79 -26.47
C ARG A 326 22.67 -5.45 -27.20
N CYS A 327 21.83 -4.48 -26.83
CA CYS A 327 21.90 -3.11 -27.37
C CYS A 327 23.25 -2.46 -27.05
N ALA A 328 23.67 -2.51 -25.78
CA ALA A 328 24.98 -1.98 -25.36
C ALA A 328 26.15 -2.62 -26.13
N ARG A 329 26.14 -3.95 -26.32
CA ARG A 329 27.18 -4.66 -27.11
C ARG A 329 27.19 -4.32 -28.60
N ARG A 330 26.04 -3.89 -29.15
CA ARG A 330 25.92 -3.42 -30.54
C ARG A 330 26.25 -1.93 -30.68
N ASN A 331 26.69 -1.28 -29.61
CA ASN A 331 26.94 0.16 -29.55
C ASN A 331 25.68 1.00 -29.85
N ASP A 332 24.50 0.44 -29.59
CA ASP A 332 23.20 1.12 -29.64
C ASP A 332 22.81 1.55 -28.22
N GLN A 333 23.50 2.60 -27.75
CA GLN A 333 23.31 3.10 -26.39
C GLN A 333 21.91 3.70 -26.20
N ASP A 334 21.36 4.34 -27.23
CA ASP A 334 20.02 4.92 -27.19
C ASP A 334 18.98 3.84 -26.85
N SER A 335 18.97 2.71 -27.57
CA SER A 335 18.03 1.62 -27.27
C SER A 335 18.27 0.98 -25.89
N ALA A 336 19.54 0.90 -25.46
CA ALA A 336 19.86 0.40 -24.12
C ALA A 336 19.28 1.32 -23.04
N ASP A 337 19.42 2.64 -23.20
CA ASP A 337 18.89 3.63 -22.26
C ASP A 337 17.35 3.62 -22.23
N LEU A 338 16.70 3.43 -23.38
CA LEU A 338 15.25 3.26 -23.44
C LEU A 338 14.78 2.06 -22.61
N ILE A 339 15.41 0.88 -22.80
CA ILE A 339 15.11 -0.33 -22.04
C ILE A 339 15.33 -0.11 -20.55
N ALA A 340 16.41 0.57 -20.19
CA ALA A 340 16.72 0.91 -18.82
C ALA A 340 15.64 1.79 -18.19
N THR A 341 15.11 2.74 -18.94
CA THR A 341 14.21 3.75 -18.39
C THR A 341 12.79 3.21 -18.17
N VAL A 342 12.31 2.36 -19.09
CA VAL A 342 10.89 1.97 -19.18
C VAL A 342 10.52 0.65 -18.49
N PHE A 343 11.49 -0.19 -18.10
CA PHE A 343 11.22 -1.45 -17.40
C PHE A 343 11.77 -1.45 -15.98
N ARG A 344 10.89 -1.72 -15.01
CA ARG A 344 11.21 -1.67 -13.56
C ARG A 344 10.93 -2.98 -12.85
N LYS A 345 11.75 -3.28 -11.84
CA LYS A 345 11.50 -4.34 -10.85
C LYS A 345 10.37 -3.91 -9.89
N PRO A 346 9.79 -4.85 -9.10
CA PRO A 346 8.80 -4.54 -8.08
C PRO A 346 9.34 -3.66 -6.95
N ASP A 347 10.67 -3.68 -6.75
CA ASP A 347 11.40 -2.79 -5.84
C ASP A 347 11.77 -1.43 -6.50
N PHE A 348 11.29 -1.19 -7.74
CA PHE A 348 11.55 -0.02 -8.58
C PHE A 348 13.01 0.18 -9.00
N GLY A 349 13.89 -0.76 -8.64
CA GLY A 349 15.21 -0.88 -9.22
C GLY A 349 15.12 -1.12 -10.73
N TYR A 350 16.19 -0.74 -11.43
CA TYR A 350 16.27 -0.98 -12.86
C TYR A 350 16.23 -2.48 -13.17
N ALA A 351 15.35 -2.90 -14.09
CA ALA A 351 15.20 -4.30 -14.46
C ALA A 351 16.38 -4.85 -15.28
N TYR A 352 17.27 -4.00 -15.76
CA TYR A 352 18.46 -4.40 -16.50
C TYR A 352 19.67 -4.72 -15.60
N MET A 353 19.63 -4.36 -14.30
CA MET A 353 20.67 -4.64 -13.31
C MET A 353 20.55 -6.03 -12.69
#